data_AF-A0A1G2XTW8-F1
#
_entry.id   AF-A0A1G2XTW8-F1
#
_cell.length_a   1.000
_cell.length_b   1.000
_cell.length_c   1.000
_cell.angle_alpha   90.00
_cell.angle_beta   90.00
_cell.angle_gamma   90.00
#
_symmetry.space_group_name_H-M   'P 1'
#
loop_
_entity.id
_entity.type
_entity.pdbx_description
1 polymer ?
#
loop_
_entity_poly.entity_id
_entity_poly.type
_entity_poly.pdbx_seq_one_letter_code
_entity_poly.pdbx_strand_id
1 'polypeptide(L)'
;MKAAEDKSDLIAAPAVTGLLKIDQAGSFEILKNQSFFLHSSSKIRGELIYVAGQIGTAQDLEWLATLADNSELEDERQKAADAMMNIFQYCKTDILITWAQRLSVQSKSKNDDLLLVKSRTLFEMAEKKAEAQQDANTLMVLRRTLADSYAEAKQYAQAAKYLGMLLQSAADSNDREYLTSRLLEVNIYDGQAESAKQLIANILLSSDIGEDKKVSNVLNQYFSDNQDKERCSKIFRAIASIQLSDAAKYPLWTAQIVKWRTLLKINLTPSGPNIPVVADSNSNFTKK
;
A
#
# COMPACT_ATOMS: atom_id res chain seq x y z
N MET A 1 14.68 -23.49 -38.96
CA MET A 1 13.53 -22.69 -39.40
C MET A 1 12.45 -23.50 -40.09
N LYS A 2 12.69 -24.18 -41.23
CA LYS A 2 11.63 -24.97 -41.93
C LYS A 2 10.80 -25.91 -41.03
N ALA A 3 11.44 -26.61 -40.08
CA ALA A 3 10.73 -27.49 -39.14
C ALA A 3 9.90 -26.73 -38.09
N ALA A 4 10.30 -25.50 -37.72
CA ALA A 4 9.57 -24.65 -36.77
C ALA A 4 8.33 -24.00 -37.41
N GLU A 5 8.31 -23.86 -38.74
CA GLU A 5 7.18 -23.34 -39.53
C GLU A 5 6.24 -24.44 -40.02
N ASP A 6 6.44 -25.69 -39.59
CA ASP A 6 5.59 -26.81 -39.98
C ASP A 6 4.16 -26.63 -39.47
N LYS A 7 3.16 -27.03 -40.25
CA LYS A 7 1.74 -26.92 -39.85
C LYS A 7 1.38 -27.88 -38.72
N SER A 8 2.15 -28.96 -38.54
CA SER A 8 1.96 -29.94 -37.49
C SER A 8 2.67 -29.49 -36.22
N ASP A 9 1.89 -29.27 -35.16
CA ASP A 9 2.39 -28.99 -33.81
C ASP A 9 3.34 -30.07 -33.29
N LEU A 10 3.22 -31.31 -33.79
CA LEU A 10 4.11 -32.42 -33.42
C LEU A 10 5.54 -32.26 -33.97
N ILE A 11 5.72 -31.42 -34.99
CA ILE A 11 7.02 -31.12 -35.60
C ILE A 11 7.48 -29.72 -35.17
N ALA A 12 6.58 -28.74 -35.28
CA ALA A 12 6.89 -27.34 -35.01
C ALA A 12 7.27 -27.08 -33.55
N ALA A 13 6.50 -27.59 -32.59
CA ALA A 13 6.77 -27.29 -31.18
C ALA A 13 8.11 -27.89 -30.69
N PRO A 14 8.44 -29.18 -30.95
CA PRO A 14 9.76 -29.71 -30.60
C PRO A 14 10.92 -28.99 -31.31
N ALA A 15 10.71 -28.54 -32.56
CA ALA A 15 11.72 -27.78 -33.29
C ALA A 15 11.99 -26.41 -32.64
N VAL A 16 10.93 -25.68 -32.25
CA VAL A 16 11.04 -24.42 -31.51
C VAL A 16 11.75 -24.62 -30.17
N THR A 17 11.33 -25.60 -29.38
CA THR A 17 11.99 -25.93 -28.11
C THR A 17 13.47 -26.30 -28.31
N GLY A 18 13.79 -27.04 -29.37
CA GLY A 18 15.17 -27.38 -29.72
C GLY A 18 16.02 -26.15 -30.02
N LEU A 19 15.50 -25.20 -30.80
CA LEU A 19 16.18 -23.93 -31.10
C LEU A 19 16.46 -23.13 -29.83
N LEU A 20 15.43 -22.94 -28.99
CA LEU A 20 15.53 -22.19 -27.73
C LEU A 20 16.50 -22.84 -26.73
N LYS A 21 16.71 -24.16 -26.78
CA LYS A 21 17.71 -24.85 -25.95
C LYS A 21 19.15 -24.69 -26.45
N ILE A 22 19.36 -24.50 -27.75
CA ILE A 22 20.70 -24.34 -28.34
C ILE A 22 21.20 -22.90 -28.14
N ASP A 23 20.36 -21.92 -28.51
CA ASP A 23 20.64 -20.50 -28.35
C ASP A 23 19.34 -19.79 -27.96
N GLN A 24 19.12 -19.65 -26.66
CA GLN A 24 17.89 -19.11 -26.12
C GLN A 24 17.65 -17.66 -26.57
N ALA A 25 18.66 -16.80 -26.44
CA ALA A 25 18.53 -15.38 -26.74
C ALA A 25 18.40 -15.13 -28.26
N GLY A 26 19.30 -15.72 -29.06
CA GLY A 26 19.26 -15.54 -30.51
C GLY A 26 18.00 -16.15 -31.14
N SER A 27 17.60 -17.35 -30.69
CA SER A 27 16.39 -17.98 -31.21
C SER A 27 15.12 -17.24 -30.76
N PHE A 28 15.07 -16.75 -29.53
CA PHE A 28 13.93 -15.95 -29.05
C PHE A 28 13.73 -14.69 -29.89
N GLU A 29 14.80 -13.95 -30.17
CA GLU A 29 14.74 -12.76 -31.02
C GLU A 29 14.29 -13.09 -32.46
N ILE A 30 14.81 -14.17 -33.05
CA ILE A 30 14.38 -14.60 -34.40
C ILE A 30 12.89 -14.96 -34.40
N LEU A 31 12.43 -15.77 -33.44
CA LEU A 31 11.04 -16.22 -33.35
C LEU A 31 10.09 -15.04 -33.07
N LYS A 32 10.50 -14.08 -32.25
CA LYS A 32 9.75 -12.85 -31.98
C LYS A 32 9.60 -12.00 -33.25
N ASN A 33 10.69 -11.78 -33.99
CA ASN A 33 10.67 -11.03 -35.25
C ASN A 33 9.79 -11.69 -36.32
N GLN A 34 9.61 -13.01 -36.25
CA GLN A 34 8.71 -13.76 -37.13
C GLN A 34 7.28 -13.90 -36.58
N SER A 35 6.94 -13.14 -35.52
CA SER A 35 5.60 -13.14 -34.91
C SER A 35 5.13 -14.49 -34.39
N PHE A 36 6.03 -15.37 -33.94
CA PHE A 36 5.66 -16.67 -33.37
C PHE A 36 4.87 -16.54 -32.05
N PHE A 37 4.85 -15.36 -31.43
CA PHE A 37 3.95 -15.09 -30.30
C PHE A 37 2.45 -15.09 -30.69
N LEU A 38 2.13 -15.00 -31.99
CA LEU A 38 0.79 -15.19 -32.57
C LEU A 38 0.61 -16.55 -33.26
N HIS A 39 1.55 -17.49 -33.07
CA HIS A 39 1.50 -18.79 -33.71
C HIS A 39 0.23 -19.57 -33.33
N SER A 40 -0.33 -20.38 -34.23
CA SER A 40 -1.57 -21.14 -33.98
C SER A 40 -1.44 -22.13 -32.81
N SER A 41 -0.28 -22.77 -32.69
CA SER A 41 0.07 -23.66 -31.58
C SER A 41 0.22 -22.93 -30.26
N SER A 42 -0.63 -23.24 -29.28
CA SER A 42 -0.51 -22.76 -27.90
C SER A 42 0.76 -23.24 -27.21
N LYS A 43 1.33 -24.38 -27.62
CA LYS A 43 2.60 -24.89 -27.07
C LYS A 43 3.76 -23.96 -27.43
N ILE A 44 3.81 -23.50 -28.68
CA ILE A 44 4.83 -22.57 -29.16
C ILE A 44 4.67 -21.21 -28.47
N ARG A 45 3.44 -20.68 -28.40
CA ARG A 45 3.17 -19.42 -27.68
C ARG A 45 3.56 -19.53 -26.21
N GLY A 46 3.19 -20.62 -25.54
CA GLY A 46 3.55 -20.89 -24.15
C GLY A 46 5.05 -20.95 -23.92
N GLU A 47 5.81 -21.57 -24.82
CA GLU A 47 7.28 -21.62 -24.74
C GLU A 47 7.89 -20.23 -24.90
N LEU A 48 7.37 -19.40 -25.83
CA LEU A 48 7.84 -18.02 -25.99
C LEU A 48 7.54 -17.14 -24.77
N ILE A 49 6.35 -17.28 -24.18
CA ILE A 49 6.00 -16.58 -22.93
C ILE A 49 6.96 -17.00 -21.81
N TYR A 50 7.23 -18.30 -21.69
CA TYR A 50 8.16 -18.83 -20.69
C TYR A 50 9.56 -18.25 -20.85
N VAL A 51 10.10 -18.24 -22.08
CA VAL A 51 11.42 -17.67 -22.37
C VAL A 51 11.43 -16.15 -22.14
N ALA A 52 10.39 -15.44 -22.52
CA ALA A 52 10.26 -14.01 -22.24
C ALA A 52 10.30 -13.73 -20.72
N GLY A 53 9.70 -14.59 -19.90
CA GLY A 53 9.79 -14.51 -18.45
C GLY A 53 11.19 -14.76 -17.87
N GLN A 54 12.15 -15.26 -18.64
CA GLN A 54 13.52 -15.52 -18.19
C GLN A 54 14.51 -14.46 -18.68
N ILE A 55 14.42 -14.10 -19.96
CA ILE A 55 15.41 -13.25 -20.64
C ILE A 55 14.79 -12.00 -21.28
N GLY A 56 13.47 -11.84 -21.17
CA GLY A 56 12.75 -10.73 -21.77
C GLY A 56 13.12 -9.40 -21.15
N THR A 57 12.81 -8.35 -21.90
CA THR A 57 13.13 -6.95 -21.55
C THR A 57 11.85 -6.12 -21.48
N ALA A 58 11.98 -4.84 -21.14
CA ALA A 58 10.86 -3.91 -21.12
C ALA A 58 10.09 -3.83 -22.46
N GLN A 59 10.75 -4.14 -23.59
CA GLN A 59 10.10 -4.16 -24.91
C GLN A 59 9.07 -5.28 -25.06
N ASP A 60 9.23 -6.36 -24.28
CA ASP A 60 8.36 -7.53 -24.35
C ASP A 60 7.08 -7.36 -23.51
N LEU A 61 7.01 -6.34 -22.66
CA LEU A 61 5.89 -6.13 -21.75
C LEU A 61 4.56 -5.84 -22.47
N GLU A 62 4.58 -5.15 -23.62
CA GLU A 62 3.34 -4.74 -24.29
C GLU A 62 2.58 -5.92 -24.91
N TRP A 63 3.29 -6.83 -25.57
CA TRP A 63 2.66 -8.02 -26.15
C TRP A 63 2.27 -9.03 -25.06
N LEU A 64 3.08 -9.15 -23.99
CA LEU A 64 2.71 -9.96 -22.83
C LEU A 64 1.47 -9.41 -22.13
N ALA A 65 1.35 -8.08 -21.99
CA ALA A 65 0.14 -7.46 -21.43
C ALA A 65 -1.08 -7.71 -22.31
N THR A 66 -0.91 -7.62 -23.63
CA THR A 66 -1.99 -7.94 -24.59
C THR A 66 -2.47 -9.38 -24.42
N LEU A 67 -1.55 -10.33 -24.21
CA LEU A 67 -1.91 -11.73 -23.96
C LEU A 67 -2.54 -11.95 -22.59
N ALA A 68 -2.02 -11.29 -21.56
CA ALA A 68 -2.57 -11.36 -20.21
C ALA A 68 -4.02 -10.84 -20.16
N ASP A 69 -4.34 -9.82 -20.96
CA ASP A 69 -5.69 -9.25 -21.04
C ASP A 69 -6.62 -10.02 -21.99
N ASN A 70 -6.12 -10.51 -23.14
CA ASN A 70 -6.98 -10.93 -24.26
C ASN A 70 -6.83 -12.39 -24.70
N SER A 71 -5.88 -13.18 -24.19
CA SER A 71 -5.81 -14.60 -24.58
C SER A 71 -7.09 -15.31 -24.17
N GLU A 72 -7.61 -16.20 -25.03
CA GLU A 72 -8.78 -17.04 -24.70
C GLU A 72 -8.43 -18.09 -23.64
N LEU A 73 -7.16 -18.48 -23.54
CA LEU A 73 -6.67 -19.53 -22.64
C LEU A 73 -6.22 -18.92 -21.31
N GLU A 74 -6.88 -19.32 -20.21
CA GLU A 74 -6.54 -18.87 -18.86
C GLU A 74 -5.08 -19.14 -18.49
N ASP A 75 -4.56 -20.31 -18.84
CA ASP A 75 -3.17 -20.69 -18.58
C ASP A 75 -2.17 -19.77 -19.32
N GLU A 76 -2.49 -19.33 -20.53
CA GLU A 76 -1.65 -18.35 -21.24
C GLU A 76 -1.74 -16.96 -20.60
N ARG A 77 -2.93 -16.52 -20.17
CA ARG A 77 -3.09 -15.25 -19.45
C ARG A 77 -2.23 -15.21 -18.20
N GLN A 78 -2.30 -16.28 -17.39
CA GLN A 78 -1.52 -16.40 -16.16
C GLN A 78 -0.02 -16.43 -16.44
N LYS A 79 0.43 -17.26 -17.39
CA LYS A 79 1.85 -17.32 -17.77
C LYS A 79 2.39 -15.98 -18.28
N ALA A 80 1.59 -15.25 -19.07
CA ALA A 80 1.98 -13.93 -19.56
C ALA A 80 2.12 -12.93 -18.41
N ALA A 81 1.15 -12.93 -17.47
CA ALA A 81 1.23 -12.10 -16.28
C ALA A 81 2.46 -12.43 -15.40
N ASP A 82 2.79 -13.71 -15.23
CA ASP A 82 3.97 -14.13 -14.45
C ASP A 82 5.28 -13.75 -15.16
N ALA A 83 5.34 -13.90 -16.49
CA ALA A 83 6.48 -13.46 -17.29
C ALA A 83 6.71 -11.94 -17.14
N MET A 84 5.65 -11.13 -17.17
CA MET A 84 5.75 -9.69 -16.91
C MET A 84 6.34 -9.41 -15.52
N MET A 85 5.89 -10.11 -14.47
CA MET A 85 6.41 -9.96 -13.12
C MET A 85 7.91 -10.25 -13.01
N ASN A 86 8.41 -11.24 -13.75
CA ASN A 86 9.84 -11.51 -13.81
C ASN A 86 10.62 -10.38 -14.51
N ILE A 87 10.12 -9.91 -15.66
CA ILE A 87 10.74 -8.79 -16.41
C ILE A 87 10.80 -7.52 -15.54
N PHE A 88 9.76 -7.24 -14.76
CA PHE A 88 9.73 -6.08 -13.87
C PHE A 88 10.86 -6.06 -12.83
N GLN A 89 11.36 -7.22 -12.36
CA GLN A 89 12.45 -7.27 -11.39
C GLN A 89 13.72 -6.56 -11.88
N TYR A 90 13.96 -6.61 -13.18
CA TYR A 90 15.14 -6.05 -13.83
C TYR A 90 14.88 -4.68 -14.47
N CYS A 91 13.62 -4.23 -14.54
CA CYS A 91 13.27 -2.94 -15.11
C CYS A 91 13.83 -1.75 -14.31
N LYS A 92 13.97 -0.62 -15.00
CA LYS A 92 14.27 0.68 -14.40
C LYS A 92 13.05 1.25 -13.67
N THR A 93 13.29 2.19 -12.77
CA THR A 93 12.27 2.81 -11.89
C THR A 93 11.14 3.46 -12.68
N ASP A 94 11.45 4.16 -13.78
CA ASP A 94 10.48 4.83 -14.67
C ASP A 94 9.52 3.85 -15.35
N ILE A 95 10.04 2.70 -15.81
CA ILE A 95 9.23 1.63 -16.41
C ILE A 95 8.28 1.05 -15.35
N LEU A 96 8.78 0.76 -14.14
CA LEU A 96 7.96 0.25 -13.05
C LEU A 96 6.82 1.21 -12.68
N ILE A 97 7.11 2.51 -12.57
CA ILE A 97 6.10 3.54 -12.28
C ILE A 97 5.03 3.59 -13.38
N THR A 98 5.46 3.60 -14.64
CA THR A 98 4.55 3.66 -15.79
C THR A 98 3.58 2.47 -15.80
N TRP A 99 4.10 1.27 -15.58
CA TRP A 99 3.28 0.06 -15.53
C TRP A 99 2.41 -0.02 -14.28
N ALA A 100 2.91 0.39 -13.11
CA ALA A 100 2.12 0.47 -11.89
C ALA A 100 0.90 1.38 -12.06
N GLN A 101 1.08 2.54 -12.69
CA GLN A 101 0.00 3.48 -12.99
C GLN A 101 -1.03 2.88 -13.97
N ARG A 102 -0.57 2.25 -15.06
CA ARG A 102 -1.44 1.53 -16.00
C ARG A 102 -2.30 0.49 -15.29
N LEU A 103 -1.70 -0.36 -14.48
CA LEU A 103 -2.41 -1.40 -13.72
C LEU A 103 -3.38 -0.81 -12.69
N SER A 104 -3.04 0.32 -12.06
CA SER A 104 -3.94 1.02 -11.12
C SER A 104 -5.20 1.54 -11.81
N VAL A 105 -5.04 2.16 -12.98
CA VAL A 105 -6.17 2.65 -13.79
C VAL A 105 -7.04 1.49 -14.26
N GLN A 106 -6.42 0.42 -14.77
CA GLN A 106 -7.13 -0.79 -15.19
C GLN A 106 -7.91 -1.43 -14.02
N SER A 107 -7.29 -1.55 -12.85
CA SER A 107 -7.94 -2.04 -11.64
C SER A 107 -9.20 -1.25 -11.30
N LYS A 108 -9.14 0.09 -11.31
CA LYS A 108 -10.32 0.94 -11.05
C LYS A 108 -11.41 0.74 -12.11
N SER A 109 -11.04 0.63 -13.38
CA SER A 109 -12.00 0.42 -14.47
C SER A 109 -12.67 -0.95 -14.46
N LYS A 110 -11.94 -1.99 -14.04
CA LYS A 110 -12.40 -3.39 -14.01
C LYS A 110 -12.94 -3.82 -12.64
N ASN A 111 -12.82 -2.98 -11.61
CA ASN A 111 -13.04 -3.33 -10.20
C ASN A 111 -12.29 -4.60 -9.79
N ASP A 112 -10.99 -4.64 -10.10
CA ASP A 112 -10.13 -5.81 -9.92
C ASP A 112 -9.07 -5.55 -8.84
N ASP A 113 -9.27 -6.17 -7.67
CA ASP A 113 -8.37 -6.06 -6.52
C ASP A 113 -7.00 -6.72 -6.76
N LEU A 114 -6.93 -7.77 -7.59
CA LEU A 114 -5.67 -8.44 -7.90
C LEU A 114 -4.77 -7.53 -8.75
N LEU A 115 -5.35 -6.80 -9.71
CA LEU A 115 -4.62 -5.77 -10.46
C LEU A 115 -4.15 -4.63 -9.55
N LEU A 116 -4.94 -4.26 -8.54
CA LEU A 116 -4.52 -3.26 -7.55
C LEU A 116 -3.31 -3.74 -6.74
N VAL A 117 -3.33 -4.99 -6.31
CA VAL A 117 -2.20 -5.61 -5.59
C VAL A 117 -0.95 -5.61 -6.48
N LYS A 118 -1.06 -6.04 -7.74
CA LYS A 118 0.07 -6.02 -8.69
C LYS A 118 0.61 -4.60 -8.91
N SER A 119 -0.27 -3.62 -9.09
CA SER A 119 0.11 -2.19 -9.20
C SER A 119 0.93 -1.73 -7.99
N ARG A 120 0.49 -2.05 -6.77
CA ARG A 120 1.23 -1.71 -5.54
C ARG A 120 2.58 -2.41 -5.48
N THR A 121 2.66 -3.70 -5.82
CA THR A 121 3.93 -4.42 -5.87
C THR A 121 4.93 -3.72 -6.80
N LEU A 122 4.50 -3.23 -7.96
CA LEU A 122 5.38 -2.48 -8.86
C LEU A 122 5.81 -1.12 -8.28
N PHE A 123 4.91 -0.40 -7.60
CA PHE A 123 5.29 0.82 -6.88
C PHE A 123 6.28 0.54 -5.74
N GLU A 124 6.13 -0.54 -4.98
CA GLU A 124 7.08 -0.95 -3.93
C GLU A 124 8.45 -1.35 -4.51
N MET A 125 8.47 -2.00 -5.68
CA MET A 125 9.71 -2.31 -6.39
C MET A 125 10.39 -1.02 -6.88
N ALA A 126 9.63 -0.07 -7.40
CA ALA A 126 10.14 1.25 -7.78
C ALA A 126 10.68 2.00 -6.57
N GLU A 127 10.01 1.93 -5.41
CA GLU A 127 10.45 2.57 -4.17
C GLU A 127 11.83 2.05 -3.75
N LYS A 128 11.99 0.72 -3.68
CA LYS A 128 13.27 0.08 -3.31
C LYS A 128 14.40 0.49 -4.25
N LYS A 129 14.13 0.63 -5.55
CA LYS A 129 15.13 1.07 -6.53
C LYS A 129 15.47 2.55 -6.37
N ALA A 130 14.47 3.41 -6.18
CA ALA A 130 14.67 4.83 -5.91
C ALA A 130 15.46 5.06 -4.61
N GLU A 131 15.23 4.22 -3.59
CA GLU A 131 15.98 4.22 -2.33
C GLU A 131 17.44 3.87 -2.54
N ALA A 132 17.73 2.79 -3.28
CA ALA A 132 19.09 2.41 -3.64
C ALA A 132 19.82 3.48 -4.47
N GLN A 133 19.07 4.26 -5.25
CA GLN A 133 19.57 5.37 -6.08
C GLN A 133 19.65 6.71 -5.32
N GLN A 134 19.19 6.77 -4.08
CA GLN A 134 19.08 8.00 -3.28
C GLN A 134 18.27 9.11 -3.96
N ASP A 135 17.26 8.75 -4.77
CA ASP A 135 16.37 9.70 -5.43
C ASP A 135 15.24 10.14 -4.50
N ALA A 136 15.50 11.18 -3.71
CA ALA A 136 14.57 11.70 -2.71
C ALA A 136 13.24 12.19 -3.31
N ASN A 137 13.26 12.78 -4.50
CA ASN A 137 12.06 13.30 -5.16
C ASN A 137 11.14 12.15 -5.57
N THR A 138 11.70 11.13 -6.23
CA THR A 138 10.95 9.94 -6.63
C THR A 138 10.43 9.16 -5.42
N LEU A 139 11.23 9.03 -4.35
CA LEU A 139 10.80 8.40 -3.10
C LEU A 139 9.59 9.10 -2.47
N MET A 140 9.61 10.43 -2.39
CA MET A 140 8.48 11.19 -1.84
C MET A 140 7.19 10.91 -2.62
N VAL A 141 7.26 10.95 -3.95
CA VAL A 141 6.10 10.72 -4.82
C VAL A 141 5.58 9.29 -4.68
N LEU A 142 6.47 8.30 -4.69
CA LEU A 142 6.11 6.88 -4.55
C LEU A 142 5.47 6.59 -3.19
N ARG A 143 6.06 7.07 -2.09
CA ARG A 143 5.53 6.86 -0.74
C ARG A 143 4.18 7.52 -0.54
N ARG A 144 3.95 8.71 -1.11
CA ARG A 144 2.63 9.37 -1.10
C ARG A 144 1.60 8.55 -1.88
N THR A 145 1.97 8.08 -3.07
CA THR A 145 1.13 7.23 -3.92
C THR A 145 0.74 5.93 -3.21
N LEU A 146 1.70 5.27 -2.54
CA LEU A 146 1.46 4.05 -1.78
C LEU A 146 0.57 4.31 -0.55
N ALA A 147 0.84 5.38 0.21
CA ALA A 147 0.01 5.77 1.35
C ALA A 147 -1.46 5.97 0.96
N ASP A 148 -1.71 6.74 -0.10
CA ASP A 148 -3.06 7.01 -0.59
C ASP A 148 -3.73 5.74 -1.11
N SER A 149 -3.00 4.93 -1.90
CA SER A 149 -3.52 3.66 -2.41
C SER A 149 -3.94 2.73 -1.27
N TYR A 150 -3.11 2.55 -0.23
CA TYR A 150 -3.45 1.70 0.92
C TYR A 150 -4.61 2.26 1.74
N ALA A 151 -4.67 3.59 1.92
CA ALA A 151 -5.77 4.23 2.63
C ALA A 151 -7.11 4.06 1.89
N GLU A 152 -7.13 4.22 0.57
CA GLU A 152 -8.33 3.99 -0.28
C GLU A 152 -8.87 2.55 -0.11
N ALA A 153 -7.97 1.56 -0.01
CA ALA A 153 -8.35 0.17 0.24
C ALA A 153 -8.52 -0.20 1.72
N LYS A 154 -8.55 0.80 2.62
CA LYS A 154 -8.71 0.62 4.07
C LYS A 154 -7.65 -0.29 4.71
N GLN A 155 -6.48 -0.41 4.08
CA GLN A 155 -5.29 -1.09 4.60
C GLN A 155 -4.49 -0.09 5.43
N TYR A 156 -5.08 0.34 6.54
CA TYR A 156 -4.62 1.50 7.30
C TYR A 156 -3.24 1.32 7.93
N ALA A 157 -2.86 0.11 8.35
CA ALA A 157 -1.52 -0.16 8.88
C ALA A 157 -0.41 0.12 7.84
N GLN A 158 -0.62 -0.31 6.59
CA GLN A 158 0.31 -0.04 5.49
C GLN A 158 0.33 1.44 5.12
N ALA A 159 -0.84 2.10 5.11
CA ALA A 159 -0.90 3.55 4.90
C ALA A 159 -0.14 4.32 5.99
N ALA A 160 -0.28 3.92 7.26
CA ALA A 160 0.42 4.51 8.40
C ALA A 160 1.94 4.38 8.28
N LYS A 161 2.45 3.22 7.82
CA LYS A 161 3.88 3.02 7.55
C LYS A 161 4.42 4.09 6.60
N TYR A 162 3.77 4.29 5.45
CA TYR A 162 4.22 5.24 4.43
C TYR A 162 4.06 6.70 4.87
N LEU A 163 2.95 7.04 5.54
CA LEU A 163 2.74 8.38 6.12
C LEU A 163 3.78 8.70 7.20
N GLY A 164 4.16 7.72 8.02
CA GLY A 164 5.23 7.87 9.01
C GLY A 164 6.59 8.17 8.37
N MET A 165 6.95 7.46 7.30
CA MET A 165 8.18 7.72 6.55
C MET A 165 8.18 9.13 5.94
N LEU A 166 7.07 9.55 5.33
CA LEU A 166 6.93 10.90 4.78
C LEU A 166 7.07 11.97 5.86
N LEU A 167 6.41 11.79 7.01
CA LEU A 167 6.46 12.74 8.13
C LEU A 167 7.87 12.88 8.72
N GLN A 168 8.66 11.80 8.74
CA GLN A 168 10.05 11.85 9.19
C GLN A 168 10.92 12.71 8.26
N SER A 169 10.67 12.67 6.95
CA SER A 169 11.40 13.47 5.95
C SER A 169 10.85 14.88 5.71
N ALA A 170 9.67 15.20 6.23
CA ALA A 170 9.00 16.47 5.96
C ALA A 170 9.68 17.65 6.68
N ALA A 171 10.18 18.61 5.89
CA ALA A 171 10.81 19.84 6.38
C ALA A 171 9.83 21.02 6.52
N ASP A 172 8.82 21.09 5.65
CA ASP A 172 7.82 22.16 5.63
C ASP A 172 6.77 21.97 6.73
N SER A 173 6.42 23.03 7.46
CA SER A 173 5.48 22.96 8.58
C SER A 173 4.06 22.60 8.15
N ASN A 174 3.61 23.07 6.98
CA ASN A 174 2.26 22.79 6.49
C ASN A 174 2.15 21.33 6.02
N ASP A 175 3.18 20.81 5.33
CA ASP A 175 3.23 19.41 4.94
C ASP A 175 3.31 18.49 6.18
N ARG A 176 4.08 18.87 7.20
CA ARG A 176 4.10 18.15 8.49
C ARG A 176 2.73 18.12 9.16
N GLU A 177 2.01 19.24 9.20
CA GLU A 177 0.65 19.28 9.77
C GLU A 177 -0.30 18.38 8.98
N TYR A 178 -0.25 18.47 7.65
CA TYR A 178 -1.05 17.62 6.76
C TYR A 178 -0.76 16.13 6.98
N LEU A 179 0.51 15.71 6.91
CA LEU A 179 0.92 14.32 7.11
C LEU A 179 0.58 13.81 8.51
N THR A 180 0.71 14.65 9.54
CA THR A 180 0.32 14.29 10.91
C THR A 180 -1.18 14.04 11.00
N SER A 181 -2.01 14.88 10.37
CA SER A 181 -3.46 14.68 10.35
C SER A 181 -3.88 13.41 9.61
N ARG A 182 -3.25 13.12 8.46
CA ARG A 182 -3.47 11.88 7.70
C ARG A 182 -3.02 10.64 8.47
N LEU A 183 -1.87 10.72 9.13
CA LEU A 183 -1.36 9.64 9.96
C LEU A 183 -2.26 9.38 11.17
N LEU A 184 -2.81 10.43 11.78
CA LEU A 184 -3.80 10.30 12.84
C LEU A 184 -5.07 9.61 12.31
N GLU A 185 -5.59 10.05 11.17
CA GLU A 185 -6.78 9.48 10.51
C GLU A 185 -6.62 7.96 10.32
N VAL A 186 -5.56 7.51 9.66
CA VAL A 186 -5.39 6.07 9.41
C VAL A 186 -5.22 5.29 10.73
N ASN A 187 -4.52 5.84 11.73
CA ASN A 187 -4.37 5.17 13.03
C ASN A 187 -5.70 5.01 13.78
N ILE A 188 -6.54 6.04 13.81
CA ILE A 188 -7.84 5.94 14.50
C ILE A 188 -8.80 4.99 13.79
N TYR A 189 -8.81 4.97 12.45
CA TYR A 189 -9.63 4.01 11.69
C TYR A 189 -9.12 2.58 11.81
N ASP A 190 -7.80 2.36 11.93
CA ASP A 190 -7.20 1.05 12.21
C ASP A 190 -7.46 0.59 13.66
N GLY A 191 -7.76 1.51 14.56
CA GLY A 191 -7.97 1.24 15.99
C GLY A 191 -6.70 1.34 16.85
N GLN A 192 -5.64 1.97 16.33
CA GLN A 192 -4.36 2.17 17.00
C GLN A 192 -4.44 3.33 18.01
N ALA A 193 -5.12 3.10 19.13
CA ALA A 193 -5.40 4.12 20.14
C ALA A 193 -4.12 4.73 20.76
N GLU A 194 -3.10 3.90 21.04
CA GLU A 194 -1.82 4.41 21.60
C GLU A 194 -1.00 5.20 20.57
N SER A 195 -1.00 4.79 19.30
CA SER A 195 -0.36 5.58 18.23
C SER A 195 -1.04 6.94 18.06
N ALA A 196 -2.37 6.98 18.08
CA ALA A 196 -3.13 8.22 18.04
C ALA A 196 -2.83 9.12 19.26
N LYS A 197 -2.81 8.54 20.47
CA LYS A 197 -2.42 9.23 21.71
C LYS A 197 -1.03 9.84 21.60
N GLN A 198 -0.04 9.08 21.14
CA GLN A 198 1.34 9.55 21.01
C GLN A 198 1.44 10.71 20.01
N LEU A 199 0.75 10.64 18.87
CA LEU A 199 0.73 11.72 17.88
C LEU A 199 0.18 13.01 18.47
N ILE A 200 -0.95 12.94 19.18
CA ILE A 200 -1.55 14.13 19.82
C ILE A 200 -0.65 14.66 20.94
N ALA A 201 -0.09 13.79 21.78
CA ALA A 201 0.83 14.19 22.84
C ALA A 201 2.06 14.93 22.27
N ASN A 202 2.62 14.44 21.17
CA ASN A 202 3.76 15.08 20.51
C ASN A 202 3.41 16.48 19.98
N ILE A 203 2.20 16.69 19.46
CA ILE A 203 1.75 18.03 19.02
C ILE A 203 1.64 18.97 20.23
N LEU A 204 1.04 18.49 21.33
CA LEU A 204 0.86 19.25 22.57
C LEU A 204 2.18 19.65 23.23
N LEU A 205 3.29 18.96 22.95
CA LEU A 205 4.63 19.42 23.38
C LEU A 205 5.07 20.74 22.73
N SER A 206 4.49 21.09 21.58
CA SER A 206 4.89 22.24 20.76
C SER A 206 3.82 23.31 20.61
N SER A 207 2.54 22.96 20.70
CA SER A 207 1.43 23.90 20.52
C SER A 207 0.13 23.37 21.12
N ASP A 208 -0.74 24.28 21.57
CA ASP A 208 -2.12 23.95 21.91
C ASP A 208 -2.93 23.55 20.65
N ILE A 209 -4.03 22.81 20.83
CA ILE A 209 -4.83 22.23 19.74
C ILE A 209 -6.25 22.82 19.79
N GLY A 210 -6.52 23.76 18.87
CA GLY A 210 -7.84 24.36 18.64
C GLY A 210 -8.65 23.72 17.52
N GLU A 211 -9.85 24.24 17.26
CA GLU A 211 -10.75 23.76 16.19
C GLU A 211 -10.19 24.01 14.79
N ASP A 212 -9.29 24.97 14.63
CA ASP A 212 -8.62 25.34 13.38
C ASP A 212 -7.60 24.28 12.91
N LYS A 213 -7.11 23.44 13.83
CA LYS A 213 -6.10 22.42 13.52
C LYS A 213 -6.67 21.26 12.72
N LYS A 214 -5.92 20.80 11.71
CA LYS A 214 -6.31 19.65 10.88
C LYS A 214 -6.60 18.38 11.70
N VAL A 215 -5.81 18.14 12.75
CA VAL A 215 -6.01 16.99 13.65
C VAL A 215 -7.34 17.05 14.42
N SER A 216 -7.80 18.25 14.80
CA SER A 216 -9.10 18.43 15.44
C SER A 216 -10.23 18.11 14.48
N ASN A 217 -10.11 18.50 13.21
CA ASN A 217 -11.10 18.17 12.18
C ASN A 217 -11.23 16.65 11.97
N VAL A 218 -10.10 15.94 11.91
CA VAL A 218 -10.08 14.48 11.82
C VAL A 218 -10.78 13.81 13.01
N LEU A 219 -10.47 14.25 14.24
CA LEU A 219 -11.09 13.70 15.45
C LEU A 219 -12.57 14.07 15.57
N ASN A 220 -12.95 15.30 15.24
CA ASN A 220 -14.35 15.76 15.20
C ASN A 220 -15.18 14.87 14.26
N GLN A 221 -14.68 14.63 13.04
CA GLN A 221 -15.36 13.77 12.07
C GLN A 221 -15.47 12.34 12.59
N TYR A 222 -14.35 11.75 13.02
CA TYR A 222 -14.32 10.37 13.49
C TYR A 222 -15.24 10.13 14.68
N PHE A 223 -15.22 10.99 15.70
CA PHE A 223 -16.08 10.84 16.87
C PHE A 223 -17.56 11.07 16.54
N SER A 224 -17.88 11.97 15.61
CA SER A 224 -19.25 12.20 15.18
C SER A 224 -19.84 10.99 14.43
N ASP A 225 -19.04 10.36 13.56
CA ASP A 225 -19.48 9.23 12.73
C ASP A 225 -19.52 7.88 13.48
N ASN A 226 -18.86 7.79 14.64
CA ASN A 226 -18.63 6.51 15.33
C ASN A 226 -19.08 6.51 16.79
N GLN A 227 -20.00 7.40 17.18
CA GLN A 227 -20.42 7.64 18.57
C GLN A 227 -20.72 6.34 19.34
N ASP A 228 -21.46 5.41 18.73
CA ASP A 228 -21.93 4.20 19.39
C ASP A 228 -20.93 3.02 19.31
N LYS A 229 -19.75 3.22 18.72
CA LYS A 229 -18.76 2.13 18.56
C LYS A 229 -17.84 2.05 19.78
N GLU A 230 -17.66 0.86 20.34
CA GLU A 230 -16.72 0.63 21.45
C GLU A 230 -15.30 1.11 21.13
N ARG A 231 -14.86 0.91 19.87
CA ARG A 231 -13.57 1.40 19.37
C ARG A 231 -13.45 2.92 19.49
N CYS A 232 -14.50 3.66 19.19
CA CYS A 232 -14.52 5.12 19.33
C CYS A 232 -14.27 5.53 20.79
N SER A 233 -14.98 4.89 21.73
CA SER A 233 -14.78 5.13 23.16
C SER A 233 -13.36 4.80 23.63
N LYS A 234 -12.76 3.71 23.14
CA LYS A 234 -11.36 3.33 23.45
C LYS A 234 -10.37 4.38 22.98
N ILE A 235 -10.49 4.85 21.74
CA ILE A 235 -9.62 5.89 21.17
C ILE A 235 -9.77 7.19 21.96
N PHE A 236 -11.01 7.62 22.23
CA PHE A 236 -11.25 8.82 23.02
C PHE A 236 -10.61 8.72 24.42
N ARG A 237 -10.79 7.60 25.13
CA ARG A 237 -10.19 7.41 26.45
C ARG A 237 -8.66 7.46 26.42
N ALA A 238 -8.03 6.83 25.42
CA ALA A 238 -6.58 6.89 25.26
C ALA A 238 -6.09 8.33 25.05
N ILE A 239 -6.73 9.07 24.15
CA ILE A 239 -6.41 10.46 23.85
C ILE A 239 -6.67 11.38 25.07
N ALA A 240 -7.79 11.20 25.77
CA ALA A 240 -8.13 11.98 26.96
C ALA A 240 -7.22 11.68 28.17
N SER A 241 -6.50 10.55 28.14
CA SER A 241 -5.53 10.17 29.19
C SER A 241 -4.16 10.85 29.06
N ILE A 242 -3.96 11.70 28.05
CA ILE A 242 -2.72 12.46 27.90
C ILE A 242 -2.53 13.36 29.13
N GLN A 243 -1.45 13.12 29.86
CA GLN A 243 -1.09 13.90 31.03
C GLN A 243 -0.37 15.17 30.60
N LEU A 244 -0.90 16.31 31.01
CA LEU A 244 -0.29 17.63 30.80
C LEU A 244 0.31 18.10 32.12
N SER A 245 1.56 18.56 32.08
CA SER A 245 2.26 19.07 33.27
C SER A 245 1.62 20.34 33.83
N ASP A 246 0.98 21.14 32.98
CA ASP A 246 0.20 22.32 33.34
C ASP A 246 -0.99 22.47 32.39
N ALA A 247 -2.17 21.99 32.79
CA ALA A 247 -3.37 22.02 31.97
C ALA A 247 -3.84 23.45 31.63
N ALA A 248 -3.48 24.46 32.44
CA ALA A 248 -3.89 25.84 32.19
C ALA A 248 -3.24 26.44 30.93
N LYS A 249 -2.13 25.86 30.45
CA LYS A 249 -1.47 26.25 29.20
C LYS A 249 -2.15 25.72 27.94
N TYR A 250 -3.12 24.82 28.09
CA TYR A 250 -3.79 24.15 26.96
C TYR A 250 -5.33 24.31 27.02
N PRO A 251 -5.84 25.56 27.08
CA PRO A 251 -7.28 25.81 27.17
C PRO A 251 -8.05 25.31 25.94
N LEU A 252 -7.46 25.37 24.73
CA LEU A 252 -8.13 24.93 23.50
C LEU A 252 -8.27 23.42 23.48
N TRP A 253 -7.19 22.71 23.81
CA TRP A 253 -7.21 21.25 23.97
C TRP A 253 -8.24 20.79 25.01
N THR A 254 -8.25 21.46 26.17
CA THR A 254 -9.21 21.15 27.24
C THR A 254 -10.65 21.32 26.76
N ALA A 255 -10.93 22.37 25.98
CA ALA A 255 -12.24 22.58 25.37
C ALA A 255 -12.60 21.46 24.37
N GLN A 256 -11.66 21.00 23.53
CA GLN A 256 -11.89 19.85 22.64
C GLN A 256 -12.27 18.58 23.41
N ILE A 257 -11.53 18.25 24.47
CA ILE A 257 -11.81 17.07 25.29
C ILE A 257 -13.20 17.12 25.92
N VAL A 258 -13.63 18.28 26.42
CA VAL A 258 -14.98 18.46 26.96
C VAL A 258 -16.04 18.29 25.87
N LYS A 259 -15.84 18.90 24.70
CA LYS A 259 -16.75 18.77 23.54
C LYS A 259 -16.94 17.31 23.14
N TRP A 260 -15.86 16.56 22.95
CA TRP A 260 -15.93 15.15 22.56
C TRP A 260 -16.49 14.26 23.67
N ARG A 261 -16.19 14.54 24.94
CA ARG A 261 -16.78 13.82 26.08
C ARG A 261 -18.29 13.90 26.08
N THR A 262 -18.83 15.12 25.87
CA THR A 262 -20.27 15.38 25.80
C THR A 262 -20.90 14.66 24.62
N LEU A 263 -20.27 14.76 23.43
CA LEU A 263 -20.72 14.09 22.21
C LEU A 263 -20.84 12.57 22.41
N LEU A 264 -19.82 11.96 23.01
CA LEU A 264 -19.74 10.51 23.19
C LEU A 264 -20.49 9.99 24.43
N LYS A 265 -21.04 10.88 25.26
CA LYS A 265 -21.73 10.54 26.53
C LYS A 265 -20.85 9.69 27.47
N ILE A 266 -19.54 9.92 27.46
CA ILE A 266 -18.58 9.14 28.26
C ILE A 266 -18.37 9.82 29.62
N ASN A 267 -18.70 9.11 30.70
CA ASN A 267 -18.26 9.47 32.04
C ASN A 267 -16.78 9.08 32.20
N LEU A 268 -15.87 10.05 32.07
CA LEU A 268 -14.48 9.85 32.47
C LEU A 268 -14.37 10.05 33.99
N THR A 269 -14.02 9.02 34.74
CA THR A 269 -13.53 9.20 36.11
C THR A 269 -12.25 10.03 36.04
N PRO A 270 -12.14 11.17 36.75
CA PRO A 270 -10.94 11.99 36.71
C PRO A 270 -9.75 11.18 37.24
N SER A 271 -8.65 11.15 36.50
CA SER A 271 -7.34 10.86 37.07
C SER A 271 -7.00 12.01 38.00
N GLY A 272 -7.28 11.85 39.29
CA GLY A 272 -6.91 12.83 40.31
C GLY A 272 -5.38 12.98 40.41
N PRO A 273 -4.89 14.13 40.91
CA PRO A 273 -3.46 14.32 41.14
C PRO A 273 -3.03 13.46 42.33
N ASN A 274 -2.01 12.62 42.13
CA ASN A 274 -1.33 11.75 43.10
C ASN A 274 -2.18 10.64 43.75
N ILE A 275 -1.92 9.37 43.37
CA ILE A 275 -1.80 8.17 44.24
C ILE A 275 -1.29 6.98 43.37
N PRO A 276 -0.41 6.09 43.89
CA PRO A 276 0.22 5.03 43.11
C PRO A 276 -0.76 3.91 42.73
N VAL A 277 -0.45 3.23 41.62
CA VAL A 277 -1.11 2.02 41.12
C VAL A 277 -1.20 0.97 42.22
N VAL A 278 -2.42 0.64 42.65
CA VAL A 278 -2.68 -0.63 43.34
C VAL A 278 -3.25 -1.60 42.31
N ALA A 279 -2.54 -2.72 42.17
CA ALA A 279 -2.84 -3.82 41.28
C ALA A 279 -4.28 -4.33 41.45
N ASP A 280 -4.90 -4.68 40.32
CA ASP A 280 -6.14 -5.45 40.26
C ASP A 280 -6.01 -6.72 41.12
N SER A 281 -6.69 -6.71 42.26
CA SER A 281 -6.93 -7.92 43.05
C SER A 281 -8.22 -8.57 42.55
N ASN A 282 -8.14 -9.26 41.41
CA ASN A 282 -9.12 -10.27 41.06
C ASN A 282 -8.77 -11.57 41.80
N SER A 283 -9.17 -11.64 43.07
CA SER A 283 -9.21 -12.88 43.83
C SER A 283 -10.46 -12.90 44.69
N ASN A 284 -11.57 -13.35 44.11
CA ASN A 284 -12.68 -13.89 44.88
C ASN A 284 -12.83 -15.38 44.57
N PHE A 285 -12.24 -16.17 45.47
CA PHE A 285 -12.66 -17.52 45.79
C PHE A 285 -14.12 -17.51 46.26
N THR A 286 -14.94 -18.42 45.75
CA THR A 286 -16.04 -19.01 46.51
C THR A 286 -16.04 -20.51 46.31
N LYS A 287 -15.61 -21.23 47.35
CA LYS A 287 -15.99 -22.62 47.64
C LYS A 287 -17.14 -22.59 48.63
N LYS A 288 -18.21 -23.33 48.33
CA LYS A 288 -18.78 -24.36 49.21
C LYS A 288 -19.37 -25.44 48.33
#